data_AF-A0A1Q9N1Z4-F1
#
_entry.id   AF-A0A1Q9N1Z4-F1
#
_cell.length_a   1.000
_cell.length_b   1.000
_cell.length_c   1.000
_cell.angle_alpha   90.00
_cell.angle_beta   90.00
_cell.angle_gamma   90.00
#
_symmetry.space_group_name_H-M   'P 1'
#
loop_
_entity.id
_entity.type
_entity.pdbx_description
1 polymer ?
#
loop_
_entity_poly.entity_id
_entity_poly.type
_entity_poly.pdbx_seq_one_letter_code
_entity_poly.pdbx_strand_id
1 'polypeptide(L)'
;MCSKCQKKMDKGEITTFDIDLTREFLELEKKNAILKDVSFLRAIDYGDLVIFIVGQGDKARLENQPEILTYFKKKFEIQKIQLVEFSSKLGQYVENLIAPAKMLGFDQFFVPTGATEYHARIDRNTKDRLLLSEVDLAALLSELTGKTVSLKFE
;
A
#
# COMPACT_ATOMS: atom_id res chain seq x y z
N MET A 1 21.69 12.70 -10.40
CA MET A 1 21.10 11.55 -9.68
C MET A 1 21.67 11.54 -8.27
N CYS A 2 20.84 11.45 -7.23
CA CYS A 2 21.33 11.53 -5.84
C CYS A 2 21.93 10.20 -5.40
N SER A 3 23.10 10.24 -4.77
CA SER A 3 23.88 9.10 -4.27
C SER A 3 23.15 8.24 -3.24
N LYS A 4 22.08 8.76 -2.60
CA LYS A 4 21.18 7.98 -1.74
C LYS A 4 20.28 7.00 -2.52
N CYS A 5 19.89 7.34 -3.74
CA CYS A 5 19.06 6.47 -4.58
C CYS A 5 19.90 5.31 -5.14
N GLN A 6 21.14 5.58 -5.54
CA GLN A 6 22.06 4.57 -6.08
C GLN A 6 22.36 3.44 -5.07
N LYS A 7 22.58 3.78 -3.79
CA LYS A 7 22.86 2.80 -2.73
C LYS A 7 21.67 1.89 -2.38
N LYS A 8 20.44 2.30 -2.70
CA LYS A 8 19.23 1.48 -2.51
C LYS A 8 18.95 0.60 -3.73
N MET A 9 19.36 1.04 -4.93
CA MET A 9 19.36 0.22 -6.15
C MET A 9 20.31 -0.97 -6.02
N ASP A 10 21.53 -0.77 -5.49
CA ASP A 10 22.53 -1.83 -5.34
C ASP A 10 22.15 -2.93 -4.33
N LYS A 11 21.10 -2.70 -3.52
CA LYS A 11 20.56 -3.66 -2.55
C LYS A 11 19.36 -4.47 -3.06
N GLY A 12 18.88 -4.20 -4.27
CA GLY A 12 17.66 -4.82 -4.82
C GLY A 12 16.36 -4.32 -4.17
N GLU A 13 16.40 -3.22 -3.42
CA GLU A 13 15.25 -2.63 -2.70
C GLU A 13 14.42 -1.66 -3.57
N ILE A 14 14.85 -1.40 -4.81
CA ILE A 14 14.20 -0.47 -5.74
C ILE A 14 14.16 -1.12 -7.12
N THR A 15 12.95 -1.33 -7.65
CA THR A 15 12.72 -1.82 -9.01
C THR A 15 12.88 -0.70 -10.04
N THR A 16 13.07 -1.03 -11.32
CA THR A 16 13.02 -0.04 -12.41
C THR A 16 11.69 0.72 -12.42
N PHE A 17 10.60 0.01 -12.09
CA PHE A 17 9.27 0.58 -11.91
C PHE A 17 9.24 1.68 -10.85
N ASP A 18 9.83 1.45 -9.67
CA ASP A 18 9.87 2.44 -8.59
C ASP A 18 10.57 3.75 -9.00
N ILE A 19 11.65 3.64 -9.79
CA ILE A 19 12.41 4.80 -10.27
C ILE A 19 11.59 5.61 -11.27
N ASP A 20 10.99 4.92 -12.23
CA ASP A 20 10.22 5.58 -13.28
C ASP A 20 8.93 6.19 -12.71
N LEU A 21 8.27 5.51 -11.78
CA LEU A 21 7.10 6.02 -11.10
C LEU A 21 7.43 7.25 -10.22
N THR A 22 8.53 7.21 -9.48
CA THR A 22 8.97 8.35 -8.65
C THR A 22 9.32 9.56 -9.52
N ARG A 23 10.05 9.35 -10.62
CA ARG A 23 10.35 10.43 -11.58
C ARG A 23 9.07 11.04 -12.12
N GLU A 24 8.08 10.19 -12.41
CA GLU A 24 6.82 10.65 -12.96
C GLU A 24 6.01 11.48 -11.97
N PHE A 25 5.94 11.06 -10.71
CA PHE A 25 5.34 11.85 -9.64
C PHE A 25 5.98 13.25 -9.55
N LEU A 26 7.31 13.33 -9.56
CA LEU A 26 8.03 14.61 -9.52
C LEU A 26 7.73 15.52 -10.72
N GLU A 27 7.56 14.97 -11.92
CA GLU A 27 7.19 15.75 -13.10
C GLU A 27 5.73 16.22 -13.06
N LEU A 28 4.82 15.41 -12.51
CA LEU A 28 3.43 15.79 -12.32
C LEU A 28 3.25 16.82 -11.20
N GLU A 29 4.02 16.76 -10.11
CA GLU A 29 4.03 17.77 -9.04
C GLU A 29 4.40 19.17 -9.53
N LYS A 30 5.31 19.26 -10.52
CA LYS A 30 5.68 20.54 -11.15
C LYS A 30 4.50 21.17 -11.89
N LYS A 31 3.60 20.35 -12.41
CA LYS A 31 2.47 20.75 -13.27
C LYS A 31 1.14 20.84 -12.52
N ASN A 32 1.01 20.15 -11.39
CA ASN A 32 -0.22 20.04 -10.60
C ASN A 32 0.03 20.46 -9.15
N ALA A 33 -0.55 21.59 -8.75
CA ALA A 33 -0.39 22.12 -7.39
C ALA A 33 -0.91 21.15 -6.32
N ILE A 34 -1.96 20.38 -6.62
CA ILE A 34 -2.58 19.43 -5.68
C ILE A 34 -1.62 18.29 -5.32
N LEU A 35 -0.79 17.82 -6.27
CA LEU A 35 0.19 16.76 -6.00
C LEU A 35 1.31 17.23 -5.06
N LYS A 36 1.59 18.53 -4.99
CA LYS A 36 2.59 19.06 -4.04
C LYS A 36 2.18 18.84 -2.59
N ASP A 37 0.87 18.74 -2.35
CA ASP A 37 0.32 18.53 -1.02
C ASP A 37 -0.04 17.05 -0.75
N VAL A 38 0.33 16.13 -1.66
CA VAL A 38 0.12 14.69 -1.52
C VAL A 38 1.44 14.02 -1.14
N SER A 39 1.46 13.31 -0.02
CA SER A 39 2.62 12.53 0.41
C SER A 39 2.59 11.14 -0.21
N PHE A 40 3.28 10.94 -1.32
CA PHE A 40 3.49 9.61 -1.89
C PHE A 40 4.66 8.90 -1.19
N LEU A 41 4.41 7.72 -0.59
CA LEU A 41 5.40 7.01 0.23
C LEU A 41 6.04 5.83 -0.50
N ARG A 42 5.24 5.03 -1.22
CA ARG A 42 5.69 3.82 -1.91
C ARG A 42 4.66 3.35 -2.95
N ALA A 43 5.11 2.72 -4.04
CA ALA A 43 4.28 1.86 -4.88
C ALA A 43 4.72 0.41 -4.74
N ILE A 44 3.78 -0.52 -4.85
CA ILE A 44 4.03 -1.96 -4.73
C ILE A 44 3.29 -2.65 -5.86
N ASP A 45 4.04 -3.29 -6.74
CA ASP A 45 3.55 -3.88 -7.99
C ASP A 45 3.24 -5.38 -7.81
N TYR A 46 1.99 -5.75 -8.11
CA TYR A 46 1.47 -7.12 -8.16
C TYR A 46 1.00 -7.50 -9.57
N GLY A 47 1.63 -6.92 -10.61
CA GLY A 47 1.30 -7.12 -12.02
C GLY A 47 0.10 -6.27 -12.42
N ASP A 48 -1.11 -6.85 -12.35
CA ASP A 48 -2.33 -6.15 -12.74
C ASP A 48 -2.80 -5.12 -11.70
N LEU A 49 -2.31 -5.24 -10.47
CA LEU A 49 -2.62 -4.35 -9.35
C LEU A 49 -1.35 -3.65 -8.88
N VAL A 50 -1.42 -2.32 -8.75
CA VAL A 50 -0.39 -1.55 -8.04
C VAL A 50 -1.01 -0.89 -6.82
N ILE A 51 -0.36 -1.06 -5.67
CA ILE A 51 -0.75 -0.43 -4.41
C ILE A 51 0.09 0.82 -4.21
N PHE A 52 -0.56 1.97 -4.12
CA PHE A 52 0.10 3.23 -3.73
C PHE A 52 -0.13 3.47 -2.25
N ILE A 53 0.96 3.47 -1.49
CA ILE A 53 0.99 3.89 -0.10
C ILE A 53 1.17 5.40 -0.06
N VAL A 54 0.21 6.10 0.55
CA VAL A 54 0.16 7.57 0.63
C VAL A 54 0.02 8.05 2.07
N GLY A 55 0.22 9.34 2.30
CA GLY A 55 0.01 9.97 3.60
C GLY A 55 -1.45 9.92 4.04
N GLN A 56 -1.66 10.17 5.34
CA GLN A 56 -3.00 10.24 5.90
C GLN A 56 -3.76 11.45 5.34
N GLY A 57 -4.98 11.23 4.83
CA GLY A 57 -5.80 12.24 4.16
C GLY A 57 -5.51 12.42 2.67
N ASP A 58 -4.44 11.82 2.15
CA ASP A 58 -4.03 11.98 0.75
C ASP A 58 -4.76 11.05 -0.21
N LYS A 59 -5.30 9.93 0.30
CA LYS A 59 -6.13 9.04 -0.51
C LYS A 59 -7.31 9.80 -1.10
N ALA A 60 -8.06 10.52 -0.26
CA ALA A 60 -9.22 11.29 -0.70
C ALA A 60 -8.82 12.40 -1.70
N ARG A 61 -7.64 13.01 -1.53
CA ARG A 61 -7.13 14.02 -2.48
C ARG A 61 -6.87 13.43 -3.86
N LEU A 62 -6.24 12.26 -3.92
CA LEU A 62 -5.98 11.56 -5.17
C LEU A 62 -7.25 10.98 -5.81
N GLU A 63 -8.21 10.49 -5.01
CA GLU A 63 -9.51 10.01 -5.50
C GLU A 63 -10.31 11.14 -6.18
N ASN A 64 -10.16 12.38 -5.69
CA ASN A 64 -10.74 13.58 -6.31
C ASN A 64 -9.98 14.09 -7.54
N GLN A 65 -8.92 13.40 -7.98
CA GLN A 65 -8.12 13.74 -9.17
C GLN A 65 -7.97 12.51 -10.09
N PRO A 66 -9.09 12.00 -10.65
CA PRO A 66 -9.10 10.75 -11.41
C PRO A 66 -8.20 10.77 -12.65
N GLU A 67 -7.91 11.95 -13.20
CA GLU A 67 -6.98 12.15 -14.32
C GLU A 67 -5.56 11.71 -14.00
N ILE A 68 -5.10 11.91 -12.75
CA ILE A 68 -3.78 11.51 -12.29
C ILE A 68 -3.69 9.99 -12.23
N LEU A 69 -4.67 9.34 -11.59
CA LEU A 69 -4.72 7.89 -11.50
C LEU A 69 -4.84 7.24 -12.90
N THR A 70 -5.64 7.85 -13.78
CA THR A 70 -5.80 7.39 -15.17
C THR A 70 -4.50 7.53 -15.95
N TYR A 71 -3.75 8.61 -15.72
CA TYR A 71 -2.46 8.81 -16.35
C TYR A 71 -1.46 7.72 -15.94
N PHE A 72 -1.32 7.43 -14.65
CA PHE A 72 -0.45 6.35 -14.17
C PHE A 72 -0.86 4.99 -14.77
N LYS A 73 -2.16 4.68 -14.77
CA LYS A 73 -2.67 3.44 -15.38
C LYS A 73 -2.26 3.29 -16.84
N LYS A 74 -2.42 4.34 -17.64
CA LYS A 74 -2.07 4.31 -19.06
C LYS A 74 -0.56 4.23 -19.29
N LYS A 75 0.21 5.00 -18.52
CA LYS A 75 1.67 5.11 -18.72
C LYS A 75 2.41 3.84 -18.36
N PHE A 76 1.94 3.16 -17.30
CA PHE A 76 2.58 1.97 -16.76
C PHE A 76 1.77 0.69 -17.03
N GLU A 77 0.76 0.76 -17.88
CA GLU A 77 -0.10 -0.37 -18.26
C GLU A 77 -0.76 -1.10 -17.07
N ILE A 78 -1.09 -0.35 -16.01
CA ILE A 78 -1.67 -0.87 -14.77
C ILE A 78 -3.19 -1.00 -14.92
N GLN A 79 -3.75 -2.18 -14.64
CA GLN A 79 -5.21 -2.40 -14.66
C GLN A 79 -5.88 -1.71 -13.47
N LYS A 80 -5.34 -1.91 -12.26
CA LYS A 80 -5.91 -1.42 -11.02
C LYS A 80 -4.89 -0.71 -10.15
N ILE A 81 -5.26 0.45 -9.62
CA ILE A 81 -4.50 1.13 -8.58
C ILE A 81 -5.33 1.08 -7.31
N GLN A 82 -4.75 0.61 -6.21
CA GLN A 82 -5.32 0.71 -4.86
C GLN A 82 -4.58 1.79 -4.10
N LEU A 83 -5.31 2.78 -3.58
CA LEU A 83 -4.77 3.81 -2.70
C LEU A 83 -4.92 3.37 -1.25
N VAL A 84 -3.81 3.35 -0.52
CA VAL A 84 -3.75 2.92 0.88
C VAL A 84 -3.06 4.01 1.69
N GLU A 85 -3.75 4.54 2.70
CA GLU A 85 -3.13 5.50 3.61
C GLU A 85 -2.25 4.76 4.62
N PHE A 86 -1.01 5.23 4.75
CA PHE A 86 -0.13 4.83 5.83
C PHE A 86 -0.72 5.20 7.18
N SER A 87 -0.69 4.26 8.12
CA SER A 87 -1.02 4.51 9.52
C SER A 87 0.02 3.87 10.43
N SER A 88 0.41 4.58 11.47
CA SER A 88 1.25 4.02 12.54
C SER A 88 0.50 3.00 13.40
N LYS A 89 -0.85 3.01 13.35
CA LYS A 89 -1.70 2.04 14.02
C LYS A 89 -1.90 0.84 13.10
N LEU A 90 -1.31 -0.30 13.47
CA LEU A 90 -1.33 -1.51 12.66
C LEU A 90 -2.76 -1.92 12.24
N GLY A 91 -3.73 -1.91 13.16
CA GLY A 91 -5.12 -2.28 12.84
C GLY A 91 -5.74 -1.39 11.75
N GLN A 92 -5.51 -0.08 11.79
CA GLN A 92 -6.00 0.85 10.76
C GLN A 92 -5.27 0.64 9.43
N TYR A 93 -3.98 0.31 9.48
CA TYR A 93 -3.22 0.04 8.27
C TYR A 93 -3.68 -1.25 7.58
N VAL A 94 -3.95 -2.30 8.37
CA VAL A 94 -4.57 -3.54 7.89
C VAL A 94 -5.94 -3.24 7.28
N GLU A 95 -6.79 -2.46 7.97
CA GLU A 95 -8.11 -2.07 7.47
C GLU A 95 -8.05 -1.38 6.10
N ASN A 96 -7.10 -0.45 5.93
CA ASN A 96 -6.87 0.23 4.65
C ASN A 96 -6.40 -0.72 3.54
N LEU A 97 -5.57 -1.71 3.86
CA LEU A 97 -5.04 -2.68 2.91
C LEU A 97 -6.09 -3.70 2.45
N ILE A 98 -6.97 -4.15 3.34
CA ILE A 98 -8.01 -5.12 3.01
C ILE A 98 -9.23 -4.49 2.34
N ALA A 99 -9.36 -3.16 2.37
CA ALA A 99 -10.48 -2.46 1.76
C ALA A 99 -10.63 -2.87 0.27
N PRO A 100 -11.84 -3.19 -0.19
CA PRO A 100 -13.15 -2.94 0.43
C PRO A 100 -13.70 -4.10 1.29
N ALA A 101 -12.92 -5.13 1.61
CA ALA A 101 -13.32 -6.12 2.60
C ALA A 101 -13.46 -5.46 3.99
N LYS A 102 -14.38 -5.97 4.81
CA LYS A 102 -14.68 -5.38 6.12
C LYS A 102 -13.90 -6.09 7.22
N MET A 103 -13.17 -5.32 8.01
CA MET A 103 -12.56 -5.82 9.25
C MET A 103 -13.62 -5.85 10.36
N LEU A 104 -13.85 -7.01 10.94
CA LEU A 104 -14.72 -7.22 12.11
C LEU A 104 -14.00 -6.92 13.42
N GLY A 105 -12.68 -7.13 13.45
CA GLY A 105 -11.87 -6.89 14.64
C GLY A 105 -10.38 -7.01 14.37
N PHE A 106 -9.58 -6.43 15.26
CA PHE A 106 -8.13 -6.50 15.24
C PHE A 106 -7.61 -6.75 16.65
N ASP A 107 -7.04 -7.92 16.87
CA ASP A 107 -6.64 -8.40 18.19
C ASP A 107 -5.13 -8.64 18.25
N GLN A 108 -4.55 -8.39 19.43
CA GLN A 108 -3.14 -8.65 19.72
C GLN A 108 -3.03 -9.79 20.74
N PHE A 109 -2.21 -10.79 20.43
CA PHE A 109 -1.94 -11.94 21.28
C PHE A 109 -0.48 -11.97 21.70
N PHE A 110 -0.25 -12.29 22.97
CA PHE A 110 1.08 -12.56 23.51
C PHE A 110 1.24 -14.07 23.63
N VAL A 111 2.12 -14.64 22.81
CA VAL A 111 2.38 -16.08 22.87
C VAL A 111 3.37 -16.39 24.00
N PRO A 112 3.32 -17.60 24.61
CA PRO A 112 4.23 -17.99 25.70
C PRO A 112 5.72 -17.90 25.36
N THR A 113 6.07 -17.91 24.07
CA THR A 113 7.44 -17.73 23.56
C THR A 113 7.93 -16.28 23.68
N GLY A 114 7.07 -15.34 24.11
CA GLY A 114 7.36 -13.91 24.21
C GLY A 114 7.14 -13.13 22.90
N ALA A 115 6.80 -13.81 21.80
CA ALA A 115 6.45 -13.13 20.56
C ALA A 115 5.04 -12.48 20.64
N THR A 116 4.81 -11.50 19.78
CA THR A 116 3.51 -10.84 19.62
C THR A 116 2.93 -11.21 18.28
N GLU A 117 1.71 -11.74 18.29
CA GLU A 117 0.94 -12.07 17.09
C GLU A 117 -0.27 -11.15 16.97
N TYR A 118 -0.64 -10.78 15.75
CA TYR A 118 -1.80 -9.94 15.50
C TYR A 118 -2.80 -10.68 14.62
N HIS A 119 -4.07 -10.70 15.00
CA HIS A 119 -5.12 -11.29 14.16
C HIS A 119 -6.09 -10.22 13.69
N ALA A 120 -6.29 -10.15 12.38
CA ALA A 120 -7.37 -9.37 11.78
C ALA A 120 -8.51 -10.31 11.42
N ARG A 121 -9.66 -10.11 12.05
CA ARG A 121 -10.91 -10.81 11.74
C ARG A 121 -11.61 -10.06 10.61
N ILE A 122 -11.89 -10.74 9.52
CA ILE A 122 -12.48 -10.19 8.28
C ILE A 122 -13.83 -10.86 8.05
N ASP A 123 -14.82 -10.06 7.65
CA ASP A 123 -16.16 -10.55 7.28
C ASP A 123 -16.07 -11.47 6.07
N ARG A 124 -16.40 -12.75 6.26
CA ARG A 124 -16.37 -13.79 5.23
C ARG A 124 -17.23 -13.45 4.03
N ASN A 125 -18.31 -12.68 4.20
CA ASN A 125 -19.18 -12.26 3.11
C ASN A 125 -18.54 -11.20 2.20
N THR A 126 -17.40 -10.65 2.61
CA THR A 126 -16.64 -9.66 1.82
C THR A 126 -15.26 -10.17 1.39
N LYS A 127 -14.96 -11.45 1.64
CA LYS A 127 -13.69 -12.09 1.31
C LYS A 127 -13.36 -12.01 -0.18
N ASP A 128 -14.37 -12.22 -1.02
CA ASP A 128 -14.29 -12.16 -2.48
C ASP A 128 -13.92 -10.77 -3.02
N ARG A 129 -14.00 -9.74 -2.17
CA ARG A 129 -13.64 -8.35 -2.52
C ARG A 129 -12.19 -8.00 -2.23
N LEU A 130 -11.43 -8.88 -1.58
CA LEU A 130 -10.01 -8.67 -1.37
C LEU A 130 -9.28 -8.52 -2.70
N LEU A 131 -8.36 -7.56 -2.76
CA LEU A 131 -7.60 -7.25 -3.97
C LEU A 131 -6.33 -8.10 -4.12
N LEU A 132 -5.91 -8.70 -3.02
CA LEU A 132 -4.75 -9.57 -2.90
C LEU A 132 -5.15 -10.86 -2.19
N SER A 133 -4.38 -11.92 -2.41
CA SER A 133 -4.57 -13.18 -1.68
C SER A 133 -4.25 -13.00 -0.20
N GLU A 134 -4.73 -13.90 0.64
CA GLU A 134 -4.42 -13.91 2.07
C GLU A 134 -2.91 -13.99 2.33
N VAL A 135 -2.21 -14.77 1.50
CA VAL A 135 -0.76 -14.96 1.57
C VAL A 135 -0.05 -13.66 1.20
N ASP A 136 -0.46 -13.01 0.11
CA ASP A 136 0.16 -11.76 -0.35
C ASP A 136 -0.08 -10.62 0.65
N LEU A 137 -1.29 -10.51 1.22
CA LEU A 137 -1.59 -9.52 2.25
C LEU A 137 -0.75 -9.73 3.52
N ALA A 138 -0.60 -10.97 3.97
CA ALA A 138 0.24 -11.28 5.13
C ALA A 138 1.71 -10.97 4.86
N ALA A 139 2.22 -11.33 3.68
CA ALA A 139 3.58 -11.02 3.26
C ALA A 139 3.81 -9.49 3.18
N LEU A 140 2.87 -8.77 2.57
CA LEU A 140 2.89 -7.32 2.43
C LEU A 140 2.88 -6.61 3.78
N LEU A 141 2.00 -7.02 4.70
CA LEU A 141 1.95 -6.47 6.06
C LEU A 141 3.23 -6.74 6.83
N SER A 142 3.81 -7.93 6.69
CA SER A 142 5.10 -8.27 7.28
C SER A 142 6.22 -7.38 6.73
N GLU A 143 6.29 -7.19 5.41
CA GLU A 143 7.29 -6.33 4.77
C GLU A 143 7.17 -4.87 5.22
N LEU A 144 5.94 -4.35 5.28
CA LEU A 144 5.70 -2.94 5.59
C LEU A 144 5.85 -2.61 7.08
N THR A 145 5.54 -3.57 7.97
CA THR A 145 5.41 -3.30 9.41
C THR A 145 6.38 -4.07 10.29
N GLY A 146 7.07 -5.09 9.74
CA GLY A 146 7.94 -5.99 10.49
C GLY A 146 7.19 -6.86 11.51
N LYS A 147 5.88 -7.00 11.38
CA LYS A 147 5.00 -7.71 12.33
C LYS A 147 4.28 -8.85 11.64
N THR A 148 4.09 -9.94 12.36
CA THR A 148 3.31 -11.09 11.88
C THR A 148 1.82 -10.83 12.10
N VAL A 149 1.08 -10.70 11.00
CA VAL A 149 -0.38 -10.51 11.01
C VAL A 149 -1.05 -11.70 10.33
N SER A 150 -1.96 -12.36 11.04
CA SER A 150 -2.78 -13.44 10.49
C SER A 150 -4.18 -12.92 10.16
N LEU A 151 -4.66 -13.26 8.96
CA LEU A 151 -6.03 -12.97 8.53
C LEU A 151 -6.96 -14.14 8.90
N LYS A 152 -8.11 -13.86 9.51
CA LYS A 152 -9.12 -14.85 9.88
C LYS A 152 -10.47 -14.44 9.29
N PHE A 153 -11.18 -15.38 8.67
CA PHE A 153 -12.47 -15.10 8.02
C PHE A 153 -13.62 -15.67 8.85
N GLU A 154 -14.50 -14.79 9.30
CA GLU A 154 -15.66 -15.11 10.14
C GLU A 154 -16.97 -14.86 9.38
#